data_AF-A0A4Q3V1M4-F1
#
_entry.id   AF-A0A4Q3V1M4-F1
#
_cell.length_a   1.000
_cell.length_b   1.000
_cell.length_c   1.000
_cell.angle_alpha   90.00
_cell.angle_beta   90.00
_cell.angle_gamma   90.00
#
_symmetry.space_group_name_H-M   'P 1'
#
loop_
_entity.id
_entity.type
_entity.pdbx_description
1 polymer ?
#
loop_
_entity_poly.entity_id
_entity_poly.type
_entity_poly.pdbx_seq_one_letter_code
_entity_poly.pdbx_strand_id
1 'polypeptide(L)'
;MLLALAIIGLSSEPSPLGRGEREGGPRAVATQKDAPDPQRPNALEPDALRLPHLPTYSPTQALQTAQPTDRLLLSPAPKDLPKWMRDPRYSEVFYKRGPYNFAVYGTLEPLARDLNGVAVGHAMAYEDLVNGRARELETKTFERIDAVLKHPPKLMPAERFLSPKFSRTYTYFEKLFDWTHVLHAQTIDVLASPKLTQDQKDREIEALWRYYKGEVPYTITGLPLNMAYLDSQAYSWKFRRSYPKVNALFWGYHWLQTSIYDLLWRSRTPVEQRAQYAIIGEQYRKVELYRTDRDFMPMMAETSPEFARRFPEMSNAFDNLHMLHDMVNDILATESFSAEDKAEQIQRAIWLVSDAAHVGEKPGDTRANEALHDHRFPDGQPGMGMMRMASPDLMFMSGMGWMNMSECAHCSMPIDFEDKTSGATVSADGWTMNVRCVLCARDMAAQTEGRAILRANTEDAARPLILISNDKGEWTSNLPNVVFLEVPGPHPSCSAWSKAFTNRAAFDAYVQTSDEDLGEAKPLSLAEWGAQNGGEPDSYEKRKGPVENPYKPGLSGGLR
;
A
#
# COMPACT_ATOMS: atom_id res chain seq x y z
N MET A 1 -6.17 -36.43 -18.30
CA MET A 1 -7.28 -36.52 -19.28
C MET A 1 -7.25 -35.29 -20.16
N LEU A 2 -7.63 -35.46 -21.42
CA LEU A 2 -7.19 -34.75 -22.63
C LEU A 2 -7.61 -33.27 -22.81
N LEU A 3 -6.75 -32.60 -23.61
CA LEU A 3 -6.83 -31.34 -24.36
C LEU A 3 -8.20 -30.90 -24.91
N ALA A 4 -8.37 -29.57 -25.08
CA ALA A 4 -8.77 -28.97 -26.36
C ALA A 4 -8.45 -27.47 -26.45
N LEU A 5 -7.52 -27.12 -27.35
CA LEU A 5 -7.40 -25.83 -28.03
C LEU A 5 -8.54 -25.71 -29.07
N ALA A 6 -9.05 -24.49 -29.27
CA ALA A 6 -9.75 -24.13 -30.51
C ALA A 6 -9.33 -22.72 -30.95
N ILE A 7 -8.40 -22.69 -31.90
CA ILE A 7 -8.11 -21.58 -32.80
C ILE A 7 -9.02 -21.78 -34.01
N ILE A 8 -9.87 -20.79 -34.33
CA ILE A 8 -10.45 -20.65 -35.66
C ILE A 8 -10.23 -19.21 -36.09
N GLY A 9 -9.36 -19.04 -37.09
CA GLY A 9 -9.35 -17.86 -37.93
C GLY A 9 -10.36 -18.04 -39.06
N LEU A 10 -11.16 -17.01 -39.31
CA LEU A 10 -11.85 -16.82 -40.58
C LEU A 10 -11.65 -15.36 -40.99
N SER A 11 -10.95 -15.19 -42.11
CA SER A 11 -10.92 -13.94 -42.87
C SER A 11 -12.21 -13.80 -43.67
N SER A 12 -12.81 -12.61 -43.66
CA SER A 12 -13.64 -12.14 -44.78
C SER A 12 -13.86 -10.63 -44.67
N GLU A 13 -13.17 -9.90 -45.53
CA GLU A 13 -13.60 -8.65 -46.15
C GLU A 13 -13.34 -8.82 -47.67
N PRO A 14 -13.93 -8.03 -48.60
CA PRO A 14 -14.54 -6.70 -48.41
C PRO A 14 -15.85 -6.41 -49.21
N SER A 15 -16.34 -5.18 -49.03
CA SER A 15 -17.03 -4.28 -50.01
C SER A 15 -18.58 -4.31 -50.13
N PRO A 16 -19.24 -3.27 -50.70
CA PRO A 16 -19.08 -1.82 -50.43
C PRO A 16 -20.39 -0.99 -50.53
N LEU A 17 -20.25 0.34 -50.34
CA LEU A 17 -21.07 1.47 -50.85
C LEU A 17 -22.44 1.82 -50.24
N GLY A 18 -22.56 3.10 -49.84
CA GLY A 18 -23.82 3.81 -49.69
C GLY A 18 -23.63 5.27 -49.25
N ARG A 19 -23.53 6.18 -50.23
CA ARG A 19 -23.41 7.64 -50.07
C ARG A 19 -24.69 8.29 -49.50
N GLY A 20 -24.51 9.43 -48.84
CA GLY A 20 -25.58 10.40 -48.56
C GLY A 20 -25.02 11.77 -48.18
N GLU A 21 -24.89 12.65 -49.18
CA GLU A 21 -24.55 14.06 -49.08
C GLU A 21 -25.71 14.92 -48.53
N ARG A 22 -25.36 16.05 -47.88
CA ARG A 22 -25.91 17.43 -48.01
C ARG A 22 -25.21 18.31 -46.95
N GLU A 23 -24.34 19.25 -47.33
CA GLU A 23 -24.63 20.69 -47.57
C GLU A 23 -25.41 21.34 -46.41
N GLY A 24 -25.04 22.45 -45.77
CA GLY A 24 -24.03 23.49 -45.97
C GLY A 24 -24.44 24.71 -45.12
N GLY A 25 -23.50 25.57 -44.70
CA GLY A 25 -23.85 26.90 -44.15
C GLY A 25 -22.98 27.42 -42.98
N PRO A 26 -22.24 28.55 -43.14
CA PRO A 26 -21.20 29.00 -42.20
C PRO A 26 -21.63 30.16 -41.29
N ARG A 27 -20.91 30.33 -40.15
CA ARG A 27 -20.72 31.56 -39.33
C ARG A 27 -19.91 31.18 -38.08
N ALA A 28 -19.01 31.95 -37.50
CA ALA A 28 -18.42 33.23 -37.80
C ALA A 28 -17.04 33.29 -37.09
N VAL A 29 -16.10 33.99 -37.71
CA VAL A 29 -14.79 34.34 -37.14
C VAL A 29 -14.99 35.43 -36.09
N ALA A 30 -14.54 35.19 -34.87
CA ALA A 30 -14.39 36.23 -33.84
C ALA A 30 -12.89 36.44 -33.61
N THR A 31 -12.39 37.55 -34.15
CA THR A 31 -11.10 38.15 -33.81
C THR A 31 -11.19 38.74 -32.40
N GLN A 32 -10.25 38.38 -31.53
CA GLN A 32 -10.01 39.14 -30.30
C GLN A 32 -8.58 39.65 -30.32
N LYS A 33 -8.50 40.98 -30.45
CA LYS A 33 -7.32 41.81 -30.23
C LYS A 33 -7.16 42.05 -28.73
N ASP A 34 -5.98 42.58 -28.40
CA ASP A 34 -5.58 43.28 -27.17
C ASP A 34 -4.81 42.43 -26.16
N ALA A 35 -3.50 42.36 -26.41
CA ALA A 35 -2.48 42.14 -25.40
C ALA A 35 -2.16 43.46 -24.68
N PRO A 36 -2.02 43.48 -23.34
CA PRO A 36 -1.33 44.54 -22.63
C PRO A 36 0.16 44.21 -22.39
N ASP A 37 0.96 45.27 -22.54
CA ASP A 37 2.37 45.45 -22.27
C ASP A 37 2.80 45.04 -20.83
N PRO A 38 3.94 44.33 -20.63
CA PRO A 38 4.42 43.95 -19.30
C PRO A 38 5.17 45.11 -18.61
N GLN A 39 4.51 45.76 -17.66
CA GLN A 39 5.21 46.58 -16.68
C GLN A 39 5.88 45.70 -15.62
N ARG A 40 7.20 45.87 -15.47
CA ARG A 40 8.03 45.36 -14.37
C ARG A 40 7.47 45.82 -13.02
N PRO A 41 7.46 44.95 -11.99
CA PRO A 41 7.55 45.40 -10.61
C PRO A 41 8.95 45.23 -10.04
N ASN A 42 9.24 46.16 -9.14
CA ASN A 42 10.51 46.42 -8.48
C ASN A 42 11.01 45.27 -7.60
N ALA A 43 12.33 45.28 -7.41
CA ALA A 43 13.04 44.57 -6.37
C ALA A 43 12.41 44.83 -4.98
N LEU A 44 12.15 43.75 -4.26
CA LEU A 44 11.87 43.76 -2.82
C LEU A 44 12.91 42.87 -2.13
N GLU A 45 13.42 43.40 -1.03
CA GLU A 45 14.45 42.83 -0.15
C GLU A 45 14.05 41.49 0.47
N PRO A 46 15.04 40.65 0.88
CA PRO A 46 14.79 39.29 1.34
C PRO A 46 14.55 39.25 2.85
N ASP A 47 13.31 39.32 3.32
CA ASP A 47 13.01 38.99 4.73
C ASP A 47 11.56 38.51 5.00
N ALA A 48 10.95 37.81 4.04
CA ALA A 48 9.59 37.28 4.20
C ALA A 48 9.42 35.87 3.59
N LEU A 49 10.08 34.88 4.18
CA LEU A 49 9.74 33.45 4.02
C LEU A 49 9.63 32.80 5.40
N ARG A 50 8.69 33.29 6.22
CA ARG A 50 8.05 32.47 7.25
C ARG A 50 6.67 32.11 6.74
N LEU A 51 6.52 30.86 6.31
CA LEU A 51 5.20 30.27 6.09
C LEU A 51 4.38 30.44 7.39
N PRO A 52 3.09 30.79 7.31
CA PRO A 52 2.25 30.88 8.49
C PRO A 52 2.22 29.50 9.16
N HIS A 53 2.52 29.48 10.46
CA HIS A 53 2.32 28.31 11.30
C HIS A 53 0.90 27.76 11.07
N LEU A 54 0.80 26.53 10.57
CA LEU A 54 -0.42 25.75 10.62
C LEU A 54 -0.89 25.72 12.09
N PRO A 55 -2.20 25.87 12.37
CA PRO A 55 -2.69 25.88 13.73
C PRO A 55 -2.28 24.58 14.41
N THR A 56 -1.57 24.70 15.54
CA THR A 56 -1.27 23.59 16.43
C THR A 56 -2.58 22.95 16.85
N TYR A 57 -2.87 21.77 16.31
CA TYR A 57 -4.03 20.98 16.66
C TYR A 57 -3.84 20.51 18.11
N SER A 58 -4.67 21.00 19.04
CA SER A 58 -4.73 20.42 20.38
C SER A 58 -5.67 19.22 20.30
N PRO A 59 -5.19 17.97 20.44
CA PRO A 59 -6.08 16.82 20.43
C PRO A 59 -7.02 16.93 21.63
N THR A 60 -8.31 16.68 21.43
CA THR A 60 -9.23 16.44 22.56
C THR A 60 -8.64 15.28 23.37
N GLN A 61 -8.30 15.53 24.64
CA GLN A 61 -7.60 14.61 25.55
C GLN A 61 -8.25 13.22 25.68
N ALA A 62 -9.52 13.06 25.31
CA ALA A 62 -10.29 11.84 25.49
C ALA A 62 -9.78 10.62 24.69
N LEU A 63 -9.06 10.79 23.58
CA LEU A 63 -8.53 9.68 22.77
C LEU A 63 -7.09 9.30 23.08
N GLN A 64 -6.32 10.18 23.74
CA GLN A 64 -4.98 9.85 24.24
C GLN A 64 -5.04 8.96 25.49
N THR A 65 -6.21 8.82 26.11
CA THR A 65 -6.37 8.13 27.40
C THR A 65 -7.05 6.75 27.32
N ALA A 66 -7.48 6.28 26.14
CA ALA A 66 -8.02 4.93 26.01
C ALA A 66 -6.90 3.89 26.22
N GLN A 67 -6.85 3.36 27.44
CA GLN A 67 -5.84 2.41 27.90
C GLN A 67 -5.96 1.06 27.15
N PRO A 68 -4.91 0.21 27.14
CA PRO A 68 -4.85 -1.08 26.42
C PRO A 68 -5.92 -2.12 26.76
N THR A 69 -6.83 -1.81 27.68
CA THR A 69 -7.74 -2.76 28.32
C THR A 69 -9.21 -2.49 28.03
N ASP A 70 -9.56 -1.35 27.43
CA ASP A 70 -10.95 -0.97 27.24
C ASP A 70 -11.50 -1.61 25.95
N ARG A 71 -11.68 -2.93 25.98
CA ARG A 71 -12.48 -3.62 24.96
C ARG A 71 -13.89 -3.06 25.00
N LEU A 72 -14.42 -2.70 23.83
CA LEU A 72 -15.80 -2.30 23.69
C LEU A 72 -16.71 -3.46 24.11
N LEU A 73 -17.86 -3.11 24.70
CA LEU A 73 -18.93 -4.07 24.91
C LEU A 73 -19.41 -4.60 23.56
N LEU A 74 -19.84 -5.86 23.55
CA LEU A 74 -20.41 -6.48 22.35
C LEU A 74 -21.61 -5.65 21.89
N SER A 75 -21.49 -5.04 20.72
CA SER A 75 -22.51 -4.17 20.16
C SER A 75 -23.29 -4.94 19.09
N PRO A 76 -24.62 -4.82 19.02
CA PRO A 76 -25.40 -5.45 17.96
C PRO A 76 -25.11 -4.84 16.60
N ALA A 77 -25.50 -5.54 15.53
CA ALA A 77 -25.52 -4.94 14.19
C ALA A 77 -26.59 -3.84 14.11
N PRO A 78 -26.40 -2.78 13.29
CA PRO A 78 -27.45 -1.81 13.02
C PRO A 78 -28.74 -2.48 12.54
N LYS A 79 -29.90 -1.94 12.93
CA LYS A 79 -31.20 -2.54 12.57
C LYS A 79 -31.54 -2.35 11.08
N ASP A 80 -30.97 -1.34 10.47
CA ASP A 80 -31.22 -0.82 9.12
C ASP A 80 -30.08 -1.16 8.15
N LEU A 81 -29.52 -2.38 8.26
CA LEU A 81 -28.53 -2.86 7.29
C LEU A 81 -29.02 -2.76 5.83
N PRO A 82 -28.13 -2.43 4.89
CA PRO A 82 -28.43 -2.41 3.46
C PRO A 82 -29.06 -3.73 2.98
N LYS A 83 -30.00 -3.62 2.03
CA LYS A 83 -30.75 -4.79 1.51
C LYS A 83 -29.85 -5.91 1.00
N TRP A 84 -28.70 -5.57 0.40
CA TRP A 84 -27.77 -6.56 -0.14
C TRP A 84 -27.14 -7.45 0.92
N MET A 85 -27.02 -6.99 2.18
CA MET A 85 -26.51 -7.82 3.30
C MET A 85 -27.49 -8.91 3.73
N ARG A 86 -28.77 -8.79 3.32
CA ARG A 86 -29.82 -9.76 3.57
C ARG A 86 -30.14 -10.61 2.33
N ASP A 87 -29.49 -10.33 1.20
CA ASP A 87 -29.72 -11.05 -0.05
C ASP A 87 -28.87 -12.32 -0.10
N PRO A 88 -29.49 -13.52 -0.06
CA PRO A 88 -28.75 -14.78 -0.08
C PRO A 88 -28.21 -15.13 -1.47
N ARG A 89 -28.53 -14.36 -2.51
CA ARG A 89 -28.05 -14.62 -3.87
C ARG A 89 -26.59 -14.22 -3.97
N TYR A 90 -25.73 -15.13 -4.42
CA TYR A 90 -24.39 -14.76 -4.85
C TYR A 90 -24.47 -13.91 -6.13
N SER A 91 -23.65 -12.87 -6.22
CA SER A 91 -23.60 -11.96 -7.38
C SER A 91 -22.14 -11.75 -7.74
N GLU A 92 -21.65 -12.58 -8.66
CA GLU A 92 -20.30 -12.45 -9.21
C GLU A 92 -20.30 -11.26 -10.16
N VAL A 93 -19.54 -10.22 -9.83
CA VAL A 93 -19.33 -9.08 -10.72
C VAL A 93 -18.11 -9.40 -11.55
N PHE A 94 -18.25 -9.30 -12.87
CA PHE A 94 -17.12 -9.55 -13.73
C PHE A 94 -16.11 -8.40 -13.63
N TYR A 95 -14.83 -8.74 -13.57
CA TYR A 95 -13.74 -7.77 -13.54
C TYR A 95 -13.84 -6.77 -14.70
N LYS A 96 -13.31 -5.55 -14.50
CA LYS A 96 -13.27 -4.53 -15.56
C LYS A 96 -12.49 -5.08 -16.75
N ARG A 97 -13.06 -5.03 -17.95
CA ARG A 97 -12.35 -5.47 -19.15
C ARG A 97 -11.19 -4.53 -19.46
N GLY A 98 -10.00 -5.10 -19.70
CA GLY A 98 -8.83 -4.34 -20.12
C GLY A 98 -7.71 -5.24 -20.67
N PRO A 99 -6.75 -4.66 -21.42
CA PRO A 99 -5.67 -5.41 -22.06
C PRO A 99 -4.64 -5.99 -21.05
N TYR A 100 -4.70 -5.51 -19.81
CA TYR A 100 -3.85 -5.87 -18.68
C TYR A 100 -4.34 -7.09 -17.89
N ASN A 101 -5.60 -7.52 -18.07
CA ASN A 101 -6.16 -8.62 -17.29
C ASN A 101 -5.26 -9.87 -17.39
N PHE A 102 -4.94 -10.45 -16.23
CA PHE A 102 -4.05 -11.58 -16.02
C PHE A 102 -2.58 -11.34 -16.41
N ALA A 103 -2.13 -10.09 -16.57
CA ALA A 103 -0.76 -9.78 -16.93
C ALA A 103 0.27 -10.29 -15.92
N VAL A 104 -0.09 -10.39 -14.63
CA VAL A 104 0.84 -10.89 -13.60
C VAL A 104 1.27 -12.33 -13.90
N TYR A 105 0.39 -13.18 -14.44
CA TYR A 105 0.70 -14.56 -14.77
C TYR A 105 1.75 -14.69 -15.88
N GLY A 106 1.77 -13.76 -16.84
CA GLY A 106 2.74 -13.76 -17.94
C GLY A 106 4.03 -13.00 -17.62
N THR A 107 3.97 -12.04 -16.69
CA THR A 107 5.08 -11.11 -16.43
C THR A 107 5.89 -11.52 -15.21
N LEU A 108 5.20 -11.99 -14.16
CA LEU A 108 5.73 -12.25 -12.83
C LEU A 108 5.06 -13.50 -12.21
N GLU A 109 5.17 -14.65 -12.89
CA GLU A 109 4.56 -15.93 -12.45
C GLU A 109 4.84 -16.26 -10.97
N PRO A 110 6.06 -16.09 -10.42
CA PRO A 110 6.29 -16.38 -9.00
C PRO A 110 5.38 -15.59 -8.06
N LEU A 111 5.12 -14.30 -8.35
CA LEU A 111 4.16 -13.50 -7.57
C LEU A 111 2.75 -14.03 -7.73
N ALA A 112 2.31 -14.29 -8.96
CA ALA A 112 0.97 -14.80 -9.21
C ALA A 112 0.72 -16.10 -8.44
N ARG A 113 1.72 -16.97 -8.36
CA ARG A 113 1.65 -18.23 -7.62
C ARG A 113 1.61 -18.01 -6.11
N ASP A 114 2.48 -17.16 -5.58
CA ASP A 114 2.47 -16.84 -4.15
C ASP A 114 1.10 -16.27 -3.72
N LEU A 115 0.51 -15.36 -4.51
CA LEU A 115 -0.84 -14.83 -4.30
C LEU A 115 -1.93 -15.92 -4.36
N ASN A 116 -1.88 -16.82 -5.36
CA ASN A 116 -2.85 -17.91 -5.44
C ASN A 116 -2.75 -18.86 -4.23
N GLY A 117 -1.52 -19.17 -3.80
CA GLY A 117 -1.26 -20.04 -2.66
C GLY A 117 -1.91 -19.50 -1.40
N VAL A 118 -1.86 -18.19 -1.21
CA VAL A 118 -2.50 -17.59 -0.05
C VAL A 118 -4.02 -17.63 -0.13
N ALA A 119 -4.62 -17.19 -1.23
CA ALA A 119 -6.08 -17.17 -1.30
C ALA A 119 -6.67 -18.58 -1.08
N VAL A 120 -5.96 -19.65 -1.49
CA VAL A 120 -6.30 -21.04 -1.12
C VAL A 120 -6.16 -21.29 0.38
N GLY A 121 -5.05 -20.85 0.99
CA GLY A 121 -4.79 -21.01 2.42
C GLY A 121 -5.84 -20.34 3.31
N HIS A 122 -6.21 -19.09 3.02
CA HIS A 122 -7.28 -18.37 3.73
C HIS A 122 -8.60 -19.13 3.67
N ALA A 123 -9.02 -19.53 2.46
CA ALA A 123 -10.26 -20.27 2.26
C ALA A 123 -10.29 -21.59 3.06
N MET A 124 -9.16 -22.33 3.10
CA MET A 124 -9.05 -23.56 3.88
C MET A 124 -9.27 -23.34 5.39
N ALA A 125 -8.66 -22.29 5.95
CA ALA A 125 -8.82 -21.97 7.37
C ALA A 125 -10.24 -21.50 7.70
N TYR A 126 -10.87 -20.70 6.84
CA TYR A 126 -12.27 -20.28 7.00
C TYR A 126 -13.22 -21.46 6.96
N GLU A 127 -13.03 -22.37 6.01
CA GLU A 127 -13.79 -23.60 5.92
C GLU A 127 -13.61 -24.47 7.18
N ASP A 128 -12.39 -24.58 7.72
CA ASP A 128 -12.15 -25.33 8.95
C ASP A 128 -12.81 -24.69 10.17
N LEU A 129 -12.75 -23.37 10.31
CA LEU A 129 -13.43 -22.63 11.38
C LEU A 129 -14.94 -22.89 11.37
N VAL A 130 -15.61 -22.78 10.23
CA VAL A 130 -17.07 -23.00 10.14
C VAL A 130 -17.47 -24.47 10.25
N ASN A 131 -16.52 -25.39 10.06
CA ASN A 131 -16.73 -26.82 10.26
C ASN A 131 -16.42 -27.29 11.70
N GLY A 132 -16.11 -26.37 12.62
CA GLY A 132 -15.78 -26.72 14.00
C GLY A 132 -14.41 -27.37 14.15
N ARG A 133 -13.53 -27.24 13.15
CA ARG A 133 -12.15 -27.74 13.15
C ARG A 133 -11.15 -26.69 13.66
N ALA A 134 -11.61 -25.68 14.41
CA ALA A 134 -10.76 -24.62 14.93
C ALA A 134 -9.55 -25.15 15.75
N ARG A 135 -9.72 -26.27 16.48
CA ARG A 135 -8.64 -26.93 17.23
C ARG A 135 -7.52 -27.49 16.34
N GLU A 136 -7.78 -27.69 15.06
CA GLU A 136 -6.80 -28.20 14.09
C GLU A 136 -5.98 -27.09 13.44
N LEU A 137 -6.34 -25.81 13.64
CA LEU A 137 -5.69 -24.65 13.02
C LEU A 137 -4.17 -24.69 13.20
N GLU A 138 -3.68 -24.89 14.42
CA GLU A 138 -2.24 -24.88 14.74
C GLU A 138 -1.49 -26.20 14.42
N THR A 139 -2.19 -27.18 13.84
CA THR A 139 -1.64 -28.50 13.53
C THR A 139 -1.98 -28.92 12.10
N LYS A 140 -2.98 -29.78 11.89
CA LYS A 140 -3.31 -30.37 10.58
C LYS A 140 -3.70 -29.33 9.55
N THR A 141 -4.46 -28.31 9.96
CA THR A 141 -4.85 -27.22 9.05
C THR A 141 -3.64 -26.39 8.65
N PHE A 142 -2.79 -26.01 9.60
CA PHE A 142 -1.53 -25.33 9.33
C PHE A 142 -0.66 -26.14 8.36
N GLU A 143 -0.44 -27.44 8.60
CA GLU A 143 0.34 -28.32 7.73
C GLU A 143 -0.23 -28.39 6.31
N ARG A 144 -1.57 -28.43 6.18
CA ARG A 144 -2.24 -28.44 4.88
C ARG A 144 -2.06 -27.11 4.13
N ILE A 145 -2.21 -25.99 4.83
CA ILE A 145 -2.02 -24.65 4.23
C ILE A 145 -0.54 -24.47 3.84
N ASP A 146 0.39 -24.81 4.73
CA ASP A 146 1.83 -24.75 4.48
C ASP A 146 2.25 -25.59 3.26
N ALA A 147 1.66 -26.78 3.10
CA ALA A 147 1.89 -27.61 1.91
C ALA A 147 1.43 -26.94 0.61
N VAL A 148 0.30 -26.22 0.63
CA VAL A 148 -0.18 -25.44 -0.51
C VAL A 148 0.74 -24.25 -0.78
N LEU A 149 1.19 -23.54 0.26
CA LEU A 149 2.08 -22.38 0.11
C LEU A 149 3.47 -22.76 -0.42
N LYS A 150 3.95 -23.96 -0.13
CA LYS A 150 5.17 -24.54 -0.73
C LYS A 150 4.97 -24.98 -2.18
N HIS A 151 3.74 -25.31 -2.57
CA HIS A 151 3.39 -25.78 -3.90
C HIS A 151 2.13 -25.08 -4.45
N PRO A 152 2.19 -23.75 -4.63
CA PRO A 152 1.01 -22.96 -4.96
C PRO A 152 0.45 -23.33 -6.34
N PRO A 153 -0.88 -23.29 -6.51
CA PRO A 153 -1.50 -23.58 -7.80
C PRO A 153 -1.13 -22.52 -8.83
N LYS A 154 -1.05 -22.95 -10.10
CA LYS A 154 -0.70 -22.06 -11.22
C LYS A 154 -1.78 -21.04 -11.55
N LEU A 155 -3.05 -21.40 -11.29
CA LEU A 155 -4.22 -20.57 -11.54
C LEU A 155 -5.03 -20.49 -10.25
N MET A 156 -5.65 -19.34 -10.00
CA MET A 156 -6.51 -19.16 -8.84
C MET A 156 -7.82 -19.94 -9.01
N PRO A 157 -8.13 -20.93 -8.16
CA PRO A 157 -9.48 -21.49 -8.09
C PRO A 157 -10.45 -20.45 -7.49
N ALA A 158 -11.72 -20.45 -7.89
CA ALA A 158 -12.69 -19.58 -7.24
C ALA A 158 -12.87 -19.98 -5.76
N GLU A 159 -12.87 -18.99 -4.86
CA GLU A 159 -12.86 -19.20 -3.39
C GLU A 159 -14.01 -20.11 -2.93
N ARG A 160 -15.21 -19.93 -3.49
CA ARG A 160 -16.39 -20.77 -3.20
C ARG A 160 -16.20 -22.27 -3.39
N PHE A 161 -15.23 -22.69 -4.20
CA PHE A 161 -14.90 -24.11 -4.40
C PHE A 161 -13.94 -24.66 -3.33
N LEU A 162 -13.20 -23.76 -2.67
CA LEU A 162 -12.27 -24.05 -1.59
C LEU A 162 -12.97 -24.00 -0.22
N SER A 163 -13.87 -23.04 -0.02
CA SER A 163 -14.58 -22.78 1.24
C SER A 163 -16.11 -22.84 1.11
N PRO A 164 -16.68 -23.94 0.58
CA PRO A 164 -18.07 -24.00 0.16
C PRO A 164 -19.08 -23.82 1.31
N LYS A 165 -18.76 -24.24 2.54
CA LYS A 165 -19.67 -24.02 3.67
C LYS A 165 -19.60 -22.58 4.12
N PHE A 166 -18.39 -22.02 4.24
CA PHE A 166 -18.19 -20.62 4.60
C PHE A 166 -18.94 -19.69 3.66
N SER A 167 -18.73 -19.82 2.34
CA SER A 167 -19.36 -18.94 1.35
C SER A 167 -20.89 -19.06 1.33
N ARG A 168 -21.46 -20.23 1.65
CA ARG A 168 -22.92 -20.41 1.79
C ARG A 168 -23.47 -19.80 3.08
N THR A 169 -22.72 -19.89 4.17
CA THR A 169 -23.15 -19.38 5.48
C THR A 169 -23.06 -17.85 5.53
N TYR A 170 -22.03 -17.27 4.91
CA TYR A 170 -21.74 -15.84 4.93
C TYR A 170 -21.75 -15.23 3.52
N THR A 171 -22.76 -15.54 2.70
CA THR A 171 -22.82 -15.06 1.29
C THR A 171 -22.78 -13.53 1.16
N TYR A 172 -23.28 -12.79 2.15
CA TYR A 172 -23.18 -11.33 2.16
C TYR A 172 -21.75 -10.82 2.37
N PHE A 173 -20.92 -11.56 3.10
CA PHE A 173 -19.49 -11.27 3.25
C PHE A 173 -18.78 -11.43 1.91
N GLU A 174 -18.99 -12.59 1.26
CA GLU A 174 -18.41 -12.91 -0.05
C GLU A 174 -18.66 -11.81 -1.09
N LYS A 175 -19.84 -11.19 -1.12
CA LYS A 175 -20.14 -10.10 -2.06
C LYS A 175 -19.13 -8.94 -1.98
N LEU A 176 -18.93 -8.40 -0.78
CA LEU A 176 -18.05 -7.25 -0.56
C LEU A 176 -16.58 -7.65 -0.60
N PHE A 177 -16.28 -8.84 -0.06
CA PHE A 177 -14.93 -9.35 0.09
C PHE A 177 -14.32 -9.78 -1.25
N ASP A 178 -15.01 -10.60 -2.04
CA ASP A 178 -14.58 -11.03 -3.38
C ASP A 178 -14.44 -9.81 -4.30
N TRP A 179 -15.37 -8.85 -4.22
CA TRP A 179 -15.31 -7.65 -5.05
C TRP A 179 -14.08 -6.79 -4.78
N THR A 180 -13.67 -6.67 -3.51
CA THR A 180 -12.45 -5.92 -3.17
C THR A 180 -11.18 -6.72 -3.52
N HIS A 181 -11.21 -8.06 -3.43
CA HIS A 181 -10.12 -8.90 -3.93
C HIS A 181 -9.95 -8.80 -5.45
N VAL A 182 -11.06 -8.69 -6.21
CA VAL A 182 -11.01 -8.40 -7.65
C VAL A 182 -10.32 -7.06 -7.91
N LEU A 183 -10.64 -6.00 -7.14
CA LEU A 183 -9.94 -4.72 -7.25
C LEU A 183 -8.44 -4.86 -7.00
N HIS A 184 -8.03 -5.56 -5.94
CA HIS A 184 -6.62 -5.87 -5.66
C HIS A 184 -5.94 -6.57 -6.85
N ALA A 185 -6.52 -7.68 -7.32
CA ALA A 185 -5.95 -8.47 -8.41
C ALA A 185 -5.83 -7.66 -9.71
N GLN A 186 -6.84 -6.87 -10.06
CA GLN A 186 -6.80 -6.04 -11.26
C GLN A 186 -5.77 -4.90 -11.15
N THR A 187 -5.58 -4.33 -9.96
CA THR A 187 -4.57 -3.29 -9.74
C THR A 187 -3.17 -3.85 -9.94
N ILE A 188 -2.91 -5.06 -9.42
CA ILE A 188 -1.65 -5.79 -9.65
C ILE A 188 -1.45 -6.07 -11.15
N ASP A 189 -2.49 -6.52 -11.85
CA ASP A 189 -2.43 -6.76 -13.28
C ASP A 189 -2.14 -5.50 -14.10
N VAL A 190 -2.75 -4.35 -13.76
CA VAL A 190 -2.43 -3.06 -14.39
C VAL A 190 -0.96 -2.72 -14.20
N LEU A 191 -0.45 -2.81 -12.96
CA LEU A 191 0.93 -2.46 -12.64
C LEU A 191 1.94 -3.44 -13.24
N ALA A 192 1.61 -4.73 -13.32
CA ALA A 192 2.43 -5.77 -13.94
C ALA A 192 2.40 -5.72 -15.47
N SER A 193 1.41 -5.07 -16.09
CA SER A 193 1.22 -5.10 -17.54
C SER A 193 2.37 -4.41 -18.30
N PRO A 194 3.05 -5.12 -19.23
CA PRO A 194 4.01 -4.50 -20.14
C PRO A 194 3.32 -3.77 -21.31
N LYS A 195 1.98 -3.86 -21.43
CA LYS A 195 1.21 -3.25 -22.51
C LYS A 195 0.79 -1.80 -22.21
N LEU A 196 1.03 -1.33 -20.99
CA LEU A 196 0.66 0.00 -20.53
C LEU A 196 1.92 0.79 -20.19
N THR A 197 1.98 2.04 -20.67
CA THR A 197 2.90 3.06 -20.17
C THR A 197 2.56 3.42 -18.72
N GLN A 198 3.49 4.08 -18.00
CA GLN A 198 3.24 4.46 -16.62
C GLN A 198 2.01 5.38 -16.46
N ASP A 199 1.87 6.38 -17.32
CA ASP A 199 0.70 7.28 -17.31
C ASP A 199 -0.61 6.56 -17.67
N GLN A 200 -0.54 5.48 -18.46
CA GLN A 200 -1.71 4.64 -18.72
C GLN A 200 -2.05 3.78 -17.50
N LYS A 201 -1.05 3.25 -16.79
CA LYS A 201 -1.26 2.50 -15.54
C LYS A 201 -1.96 3.37 -14.50
N ASP A 202 -1.46 4.58 -14.28
CA ASP A 202 -2.06 5.49 -13.30
C ASP A 202 -3.51 5.84 -13.64
N ARG A 203 -3.80 6.20 -14.89
CA ARG A 203 -5.17 6.47 -15.35
C ARG A 203 -6.09 5.25 -15.25
N GLU A 204 -5.55 4.05 -15.44
CA GLU A 204 -6.32 2.82 -15.35
C GLU A 204 -6.62 2.44 -13.90
N ILE A 205 -5.71 2.69 -12.96
CA ILE A 205 -5.97 2.50 -11.51
C ILE A 205 -7.12 3.41 -11.06
N GLU A 206 -7.12 4.68 -11.47
CA GLU A 206 -8.26 5.60 -11.22
C GLU A 206 -9.57 5.13 -11.90
N ALA A 207 -9.47 4.50 -13.07
CA ALA A 207 -10.63 3.92 -13.74
C ALA A 207 -11.14 2.67 -13.02
N LEU A 208 -10.26 1.84 -12.46
CA LEU A 208 -10.60 0.69 -11.63
C LEU A 208 -11.30 1.13 -10.35
N TRP A 209 -10.80 2.16 -9.68
CA TRP A 209 -11.46 2.72 -8.49
C TRP A 209 -12.89 3.17 -8.79
N ARG A 210 -13.08 3.98 -9.84
CA ARG A 210 -14.43 4.43 -10.24
C ARG A 210 -15.35 3.27 -10.60
N TYR A 211 -14.83 2.24 -11.26
CA TYR A 211 -15.60 1.04 -11.59
C TYR A 211 -15.99 0.26 -10.33
N TYR A 212 -15.05 0.05 -9.41
CA TYR A 212 -15.27 -0.61 -8.12
C TYR A 212 -16.40 0.06 -7.34
N LYS A 213 -16.37 1.40 -7.21
CA LYS A 213 -17.37 2.19 -6.49
C LYS A 213 -18.72 2.32 -7.20
N GLY A 214 -18.74 2.20 -8.53
CA GLY A 214 -19.93 2.48 -9.35
C GLY A 214 -20.76 1.25 -9.72
N GLU A 215 -20.14 0.08 -9.82
CA GLU A 215 -20.80 -1.10 -10.42
C GLU A 215 -21.76 -1.81 -9.46
N VAL A 216 -21.47 -1.82 -8.16
CA VAL A 216 -22.25 -2.53 -7.14
C VAL A 216 -22.51 -1.70 -5.90
N PRO A 217 -23.59 -1.99 -5.15
CA PRO A 217 -23.95 -1.23 -3.95
C PRO A 217 -23.18 -1.66 -2.68
N TYR A 218 -22.16 -2.52 -2.83
CA TYR A 218 -21.37 -3.05 -1.73
C TYR A 218 -19.88 -2.81 -1.99
N THR A 219 -19.33 -1.80 -1.32
CA THR A 219 -17.91 -1.45 -1.40
C THR A 219 -17.38 -1.07 -0.03
N ILE A 220 -16.09 -1.31 0.16
CA ILE A 220 -15.33 -0.84 1.30
C ILE A 220 -15.03 0.64 1.09
N THR A 221 -15.14 1.40 2.18
CA THR A 221 -14.87 2.83 2.18
C THR A 221 -13.42 3.13 1.83
N GLY A 222 -13.20 4.20 1.06
CA GLY A 222 -11.88 4.75 0.80
C GLY A 222 -11.39 5.69 1.90
N LEU A 223 -12.20 5.92 2.93
CA LEU A 223 -11.81 6.72 4.08
C LEU A 223 -10.80 5.93 4.95
N PRO A 224 -9.81 6.62 5.54
CA PRO A 224 -8.96 6.01 6.55
C PRO A 224 -9.81 5.72 7.79
N LEU A 225 -9.85 4.46 8.23
CA LEU A 225 -10.60 4.07 9.43
C LEU A 225 -9.67 3.93 10.62
N ASN A 226 -9.99 4.56 11.75
CA ASN A 226 -9.22 4.40 12.98
C ASN A 226 -8.97 2.91 13.32
N MET A 227 -7.70 2.51 13.31
CA MET A 227 -7.33 1.11 13.54
C MET A 227 -7.62 0.70 14.97
N ALA A 228 -7.46 1.61 15.94
CA ALA A 228 -7.86 1.34 17.32
C ALA A 228 -9.37 1.11 17.45
N TYR A 229 -10.19 1.68 16.57
CA TYR A 229 -11.63 1.38 16.55
C TYR A 229 -11.90 -0.05 16.10
N LEU A 230 -11.28 -0.48 15.00
CA LEU A 230 -11.44 -1.84 14.49
C LEU A 230 -10.81 -2.89 15.42
N ASP A 231 -9.75 -2.51 16.15
CA ASP A 231 -8.97 -3.38 17.03
C ASP A 231 -9.45 -3.39 18.51
N SER A 232 -10.47 -2.59 18.86
CA SER A 232 -11.03 -2.51 20.23
C SER A 232 -12.33 -3.29 20.42
N GLN A 233 -12.76 -4.07 19.43
CA GLN A 233 -13.99 -4.86 19.53
C GLN A 233 -13.89 -5.93 20.64
N ALA A 234 -15.03 -6.37 21.17
CA ALA A 234 -15.07 -7.35 22.27
C ALA A 234 -14.29 -8.65 21.97
N TYR A 235 -14.29 -9.06 20.71
CA TYR A 235 -13.64 -10.26 20.19
C TYR A 235 -12.18 -10.04 19.76
N SER A 236 -11.68 -8.80 19.72
CA SER A 236 -10.38 -8.48 19.13
C SER A 236 -9.23 -9.30 19.73
N TRP A 237 -8.32 -9.69 18.84
CA TRP A 237 -7.12 -10.51 19.05
C TRP A 237 -7.38 -11.97 19.43
N LYS A 238 -8.63 -12.44 19.42
CA LYS A 238 -8.95 -13.82 19.78
C LYS A 238 -8.22 -14.81 18.87
N PHE A 239 -8.24 -14.57 17.56
CA PHE A 239 -7.61 -15.44 16.58
C PHE A 239 -6.10 -15.45 16.73
N ARG A 240 -5.44 -14.29 16.69
CA ARG A 240 -3.95 -14.21 16.78
C ARG A 240 -3.40 -14.78 18.08
N ARG A 241 -4.14 -14.67 19.19
CA ARG A 241 -3.75 -15.25 20.49
C ARG A 241 -3.97 -16.77 20.54
N SER A 242 -5.02 -17.28 19.91
CA SER A 242 -5.36 -18.71 19.94
C SER A 242 -4.66 -19.53 18.85
N TYR A 243 -4.37 -18.91 17.71
CA TYR A 243 -3.85 -19.56 16.50
C TYR A 243 -2.68 -18.75 15.89
N PRO A 244 -1.57 -18.57 16.63
CA PRO A 244 -0.47 -17.71 16.19
C PRO A 244 0.21 -18.16 14.91
N LYS A 245 0.34 -19.47 14.64
CA LYS A 245 0.98 -19.94 13.40
C LYS A 245 0.11 -19.69 12.18
N VAL A 246 -1.19 -19.99 12.26
CA VAL A 246 -2.10 -19.68 11.12
C VAL A 246 -2.23 -18.17 10.94
N ASN A 247 -2.27 -17.41 12.04
CA ASN A 247 -2.25 -15.96 11.98
C ASN A 247 -0.99 -15.42 11.28
N ALA A 248 0.19 -15.99 11.54
CA ALA A 248 1.42 -15.63 10.85
C ALA A 248 1.31 -15.85 9.33
N LEU A 249 0.69 -16.94 8.87
CA LEU A 249 0.47 -17.18 7.45
C LEU A 249 -0.39 -16.08 6.80
N PHE A 250 -1.43 -15.62 7.50
CA PHE A 250 -2.31 -14.55 7.03
C PHE A 250 -1.61 -13.19 7.03
N TRP A 251 -0.85 -12.89 8.08
CA TRP A 251 -0.12 -11.63 8.18
C TRP A 251 1.01 -11.55 7.17
N GLY A 252 1.75 -12.64 6.94
CA GLY A 252 2.75 -12.72 5.87
C GLY A 252 2.15 -12.52 4.48
N TYR A 253 0.90 -12.89 4.28
CA TYR A 253 0.18 -12.60 3.05
C TYR A 253 -0.21 -11.15 2.87
N HIS A 254 -0.82 -10.55 3.90
CA HIS A 254 -1.14 -9.13 3.85
C HIS A 254 0.14 -8.31 3.69
N TRP A 255 1.25 -8.75 4.29
CA TRP A 255 2.57 -8.20 4.01
C TRP A 255 2.95 -8.30 2.53
N LEU A 256 2.82 -9.48 1.91
CA LEU A 256 3.13 -9.66 0.50
C LEU A 256 2.26 -8.78 -0.39
N GLN A 257 0.94 -8.75 -0.15
CA GLN A 257 -0.01 -7.94 -0.91
C GLN A 257 0.35 -6.47 -0.85
N THR A 258 0.67 -5.95 0.33
CA THR A 258 1.01 -4.54 0.50
C THR A 258 2.40 -4.20 -0.04
N SER A 259 3.40 -5.09 0.08
CA SER A 259 4.81 -4.81 -0.26
C SER A 259 5.14 -4.78 -1.76
N ILE A 260 4.24 -5.24 -2.62
CA ILE A 260 4.50 -5.35 -4.06
C ILE A 260 4.14 -4.09 -4.85
N TYR A 261 3.35 -3.18 -4.30
CA TYR A 261 2.81 -2.06 -5.08
C TYR A 261 3.89 -1.06 -5.50
N ASP A 262 4.75 -0.63 -4.58
CA ASP A 262 5.89 0.25 -4.92
C ASP A 262 6.87 -0.45 -5.86
N LEU A 263 7.11 -1.74 -5.66
CA LEU A 263 7.91 -2.56 -6.58
C LEU A 263 7.33 -2.49 -8.00
N LEU A 264 6.04 -2.77 -8.17
CA LEU A 264 5.42 -2.84 -9.49
C LEU A 264 5.27 -1.46 -10.14
N TRP A 265 4.95 -0.44 -9.35
CA TRP A 265 4.76 0.94 -9.81
C TRP A 265 6.08 1.62 -10.20
N ARG A 266 7.17 1.39 -9.46
CA ARG A 266 8.49 1.97 -9.77
C ARG A 266 9.19 1.26 -10.93
N SER A 267 8.87 0.00 -11.19
CA SER A 267 9.45 -0.76 -12.31
C SER A 267 8.90 -0.29 -13.65
N ARG A 268 9.76 -0.17 -14.66
CA ARG A 268 9.39 0.13 -16.06
C ARG A 268 9.37 -1.10 -16.94
N THR A 269 10.10 -2.15 -16.55
CA THR A 269 10.23 -3.37 -17.33
C THR A 269 9.92 -4.63 -16.51
N PRO A 270 9.51 -5.73 -17.16
CA PRO A 270 9.39 -7.05 -16.50
C PRO A 270 10.68 -7.56 -15.86
N VAL A 271 11.85 -7.15 -16.38
CA VAL A 271 13.15 -7.56 -15.82
C VAL A 271 13.37 -6.91 -14.46
N GLU A 272 13.07 -5.61 -14.33
CA GLU A 272 13.14 -4.88 -13.05
C GLU A 272 12.14 -5.43 -12.03
N GLN A 273 10.91 -5.75 -12.46
CA GLN A 273 9.90 -6.37 -11.59
C GLN A 273 10.39 -7.71 -11.05
N ARG A 274 10.93 -8.58 -11.93
CA ARG A 274 11.46 -9.90 -11.54
C ARG A 274 12.66 -9.79 -10.59
N ALA A 275 13.58 -8.87 -10.86
CA ALA A 275 14.77 -8.68 -10.02
C ALA A 275 14.40 -8.27 -8.59
N GLN A 276 13.51 -7.30 -8.44
CA GLN A 276 13.04 -6.87 -7.12
C GLN A 276 12.19 -7.96 -6.44
N TYR A 277 11.33 -8.66 -7.18
CA TYR A 277 10.46 -9.69 -6.61
C TYR A 277 11.26 -10.90 -6.13
N ALA A 278 12.42 -11.18 -6.72
CA ALA A 278 13.30 -12.25 -6.22
C ALA A 278 13.66 -12.03 -4.74
N ILE A 279 13.87 -10.77 -4.33
CA ILE A 279 14.21 -10.40 -2.95
C ILE A 279 12.95 -10.36 -2.08
N ILE A 280 11.92 -9.63 -2.50
CA ILE A 280 10.65 -9.52 -1.74
C ILE A 280 10.00 -10.89 -1.55
N GLY A 281 9.93 -11.69 -2.61
CA GLY A 281 9.36 -13.03 -2.56
C GLY A 281 10.19 -13.98 -1.69
N GLU A 282 11.51 -13.80 -1.63
CA GLU A 282 12.36 -14.57 -0.70
C GLU A 282 12.11 -14.17 0.76
N GLN A 283 12.06 -12.86 1.05
CA GLN A 283 11.69 -12.34 2.38
C GLN A 283 10.32 -12.86 2.81
N TYR A 284 9.34 -12.79 1.91
CA TYR A 284 8.00 -13.35 2.11
C TYR A 284 8.07 -14.82 2.54
N ARG A 285 8.67 -15.68 1.71
CA ARG A 285 8.65 -17.13 1.93
C ARG A 285 9.50 -17.58 3.11
N LYS A 286 10.57 -16.85 3.46
CA LYS A 286 11.53 -17.27 4.50
C LYS A 286 11.26 -16.66 5.87
N VAL A 287 10.74 -15.44 5.91
CA VAL A 287 10.60 -14.66 7.14
C VAL A 287 9.13 -14.36 7.39
N GLU A 288 8.51 -13.58 6.50
CA GLU A 288 7.22 -12.95 6.80
C GLU A 288 6.09 -13.96 6.92
N LEU A 289 6.13 -15.03 6.11
CA LEU A 289 5.11 -16.07 6.13
C LEU A 289 5.00 -16.79 7.48
N TYR A 290 6.10 -16.88 8.24
CA TYR A 290 6.15 -17.64 9.49
C TYR A 290 6.38 -16.76 10.72
N ARG A 291 6.28 -15.44 10.57
CA ARG A 291 6.54 -14.47 11.62
C ARG A 291 5.34 -14.35 12.56
N THR A 292 5.48 -14.84 13.79
CA THR A 292 4.40 -14.87 14.81
C THR A 292 4.44 -13.71 15.79
N ASP A 293 5.43 -12.82 15.69
CA ASP A 293 5.74 -11.78 16.68
C ASP A 293 5.48 -10.34 16.19
N ARG A 294 4.85 -10.18 15.02
CA ARG A 294 4.44 -8.87 14.52
C ARG A 294 3.44 -8.23 15.48
N ASP A 295 3.52 -6.90 15.59
CA ASP A 295 2.71 -6.12 16.53
C ASP A 295 1.28 -5.87 16.01
N PHE A 296 1.15 -5.62 14.70
CA PHE A 296 -0.12 -5.34 14.02
C PHE A 296 -0.03 -5.76 12.54
N MET A 297 -1.19 -5.74 11.88
CA MET A 297 -1.34 -6.06 10.47
C MET A 297 -0.53 -5.08 9.58
N PRO A 298 0.26 -5.57 8.60
CA PRO A 298 0.97 -4.69 7.68
C PRO A 298 0.02 -3.79 6.89
N MET A 299 0.38 -2.52 6.76
CA MET A 299 -0.43 -1.50 6.10
C MET A 299 0.21 -1.06 4.77
N MET A 300 -0.60 -0.57 3.83
CA MET A 300 -0.11 -0.09 2.54
C MET A 300 0.96 1.00 2.68
N ALA A 301 0.82 1.92 3.64
CA ALA A 301 1.79 2.99 3.84
C ALA A 301 3.12 2.54 4.47
N GLU A 302 3.13 1.40 5.18
CA GLU A 302 4.33 0.83 5.79
C GLU A 302 5.24 0.17 4.75
N THR A 303 4.65 -0.46 3.73
CA THR A 303 5.39 -1.32 2.80
C THR A 303 5.37 -0.81 1.35
N SER A 304 4.41 0.02 0.97
CA SER A 304 4.31 0.70 -0.34
C SER A 304 3.85 2.18 -0.20
N PRO A 305 4.63 3.02 0.48
CA PRO A 305 4.26 4.42 0.76
C PRO A 305 4.00 5.27 -0.50
N GLU A 306 4.70 5.04 -1.62
CA GLU A 306 4.49 5.83 -2.84
C GLU A 306 3.16 5.50 -3.53
N PHE A 307 2.85 4.21 -3.69
CA PHE A 307 1.55 3.78 -4.20
C PHE A 307 0.44 4.31 -3.32
N ALA A 308 0.63 4.15 -2.01
CA ALA A 308 -0.32 4.60 -1.03
C ALA A 308 -0.62 6.09 -1.30
N ARG A 309 0.41 6.93 -1.40
CA ARG A 309 0.27 8.40 -1.47
C ARG A 309 -0.42 8.82 -2.75
N ARG A 310 -0.15 8.08 -3.82
CA ARG A 310 -0.71 8.32 -5.14
C ARG A 310 -2.17 7.91 -5.25
N PHE A 311 -2.57 6.83 -4.58
CA PHE A 311 -3.92 6.27 -4.63
C PHE A 311 -4.47 6.04 -3.20
N PRO A 312 -4.69 7.11 -2.43
CA PRO A 312 -4.96 7.01 -0.99
C PRO A 312 -6.29 6.31 -0.71
N GLU A 313 -7.35 6.61 -1.45
CA GLU A 313 -8.67 5.99 -1.23
C GLU A 313 -8.63 4.48 -1.47
N MET A 314 -7.95 4.05 -2.54
CA MET A 314 -7.80 2.64 -2.85
C MET A 314 -6.95 1.91 -1.81
N SER A 315 -5.88 2.56 -1.34
CA SER A 315 -4.99 2.00 -0.32
C SER A 315 -5.70 1.86 1.03
N ASN A 316 -6.49 2.86 1.42
CA ASN A 316 -7.35 2.78 2.61
C ASN A 316 -8.37 1.64 2.48
N ALA A 317 -8.99 1.46 1.31
CA ALA A 317 -9.93 0.36 1.10
C ALA A 317 -9.26 -1.02 1.24
N PHE A 318 -8.00 -1.15 0.82
CA PHE A 318 -7.20 -2.36 1.00
C PHE A 318 -6.85 -2.62 2.46
N ASP A 319 -6.42 -1.59 3.18
CA ASP A 319 -6.14 -1.70 4.62
C ASP A 319 -7.40 -2.01 5.43
N ASN A 320 -8.54 -1.39 5.08
CA ASN A 320 -9.84 -1.67 5.65
C ASN A 320 -10.30 -3.12 5.37
N LEU A 321 -10.01 -3.65 4.17
CA LEU A 321 -10.24 -5.05 3.82
C LEU A 321 -9.40 -5.98 4.70
N HIS A 322 -8.11 -5.70 4.85
CA HIS A 322 -7.23 -6.47 5.70
C HIS A 322 -7.74 -6.49 7.15
N MET A 323 -8.20 -5.35 7.68
CA MET A 323 -8.82 -5.32 9.01
C MET A 323 -10.12 -6.11 9.11
N LEU A 324 -10.93 -6.12 8.04
CA LEU A 324 -12.11 -6.95 7.99
C LEU A 324 -11.76 -8.45 8.07
N HIS A 325 -10.67 -8.91 7.43
CA HIS A 325 -10.19 -10.27 7.61
C HIS A 325 -9.92 -10.57 9.10
N ASP A 326 -9.16 -9.72 9.78
CA ASP A 326 -8.80 -9.90 11.19
C ASP A 326 -10.04 -9.95 12.09
N MET A 327 -11.00 -9.05 11.88
CA MET A 327 -12.25 -9.05 12.63
C MET A 327 -13.05 -10.34 12.42
N VAL A 328 -13.18 -10.82 11.18
CA VAL A 328 -13.89 -12.07 10.89
C VAL A 328 -13.18 -13.27 11.52
N ASN A 329 -11.85 -13.31 11.47
CA ASN A 329 -11.05 -14.34 12.12
C ASN A 329 -11.32 -14.39 13.63
N ASP A 330 -11.31 -13.23 14.28
CA ASP A 330 -11.54 -13.08 15.71
C ASP A 330 -12.98 -13.50 16.10
N ILE A 331 -13.99 -13.08 15.32
CA ILE A 331 -15.38 -13.47 15.53
C ILE A 331 -15.54 -15.00 15.43
N LEU A 332 -14.97 -15.61 14.39
CA LEU A 332 -15.06 -17.06 14.18
C LEU A 332 -14.32 -17.87 15.25
N ALA A 333 -13.19 -17.35 15.74
CA ALA A 333 -12.40 -17.94 16.83
C ALA A 333 -13.01 -17.72 18.22
N THR A 334 -14.00 -16.86 18.36
CA THR A 334 -14.65 -16.61 19.66
C THR A 334 -15.60 -17.75 20.01
N GLU A 335 -15.16 -18.61 20.94
CA GLU A 335 -15.88 -19.82 21.35
C GLU A 335 -17.21 -19.53 22.07
N SER A 336 -17.29 -18.41 22.78
CA SER A 336 -18.50 -18.01 23.50
C SER A 336 -19.63 -17.52 22.60
N PHE A 337 -19.36 -17.28 21.32
CA PHE A 337 -20.38 -16.83 20.37
C PHE A 337 -21.12 -18.03 19.77
N SER A 338 -22.45 -17.96 19.81
CA SER A 338 -23.31 -18.85 19.03
C SER A 338 -23.14 -18.61 17.52
N ALA A 339 -23.71 -19.48 16.69
CA ALA A 339 -23.71 -19.27 15.24
C ALA A 339 -24.45 -17.98 14.83
N GLU A 340 -25.51 -17.63 15.58
CA GLU A 340 -26.28 -16.40 15.38
C GLU A 340 -25.46 -15.17 15.76
N ASP A 341 -24.78 -15.20 16.91
CA ASP A 341 -23.86 -14.12 17.33
C ASP A 341 -22.76 -13.91 16.28
N LYS A 342 -22.16 -14.98 15.76
CA LYS A 342 -21.13 -14.89 14.72
C LYS A 342 -21.66 -14.25 13.45
N ALA A 343 -22.84 -14.66 12.99
CA ALA A 343 -23.46 -14.07 11.81
C ALA A 343 -23.78 -12.58 12.02
N GLU A 344 -24.35 -12.20 13.16
CA GLU A 344 -24.64 -10.80 13.47
C GLU A 344 -23.36 -9.96 13.55
N GLN A 345 -22.34 -10.46 14.23
CA GLN A 345 -21.07 -9.72 14.38
C GLN A 345 -20.30 -9.60 13.07
N ILE A 346 -20.38 -10.60 12.16
CA ILE A 346 -19.79 -10.48 10.82
C ILE A 346 -20.56 -9.42 10.01
N GLN A 347 -21.91 -9.39 10.07
CA GLN A 347 -22.68 -8.31 9.43
C GLN A 347 -22.30 -6.94 9.97
N ARG A 348 -22.09 -6.83 11.28
CA ARG A 348 -21.63 -5.60 11.91
C ARG A 348 -20.22 -5.22 11.43
N ALA A 349 -19.29 -6.16 11.37
CA ALA A 349 -17.93 -5.91 10.88
C ALA A 349 -17.93 -5.39 9.45
N ILE A 350 -18.74 -5.98 8.58
CA ILE A 350 -18.92 -5.51 7.20
C ILE A 350 -19.50 -4.10 7.18
N TRP A 351 -20.53 -3.82 8.00
CA TRP A 351 -21.10 -2.48 8.11
C TRP A 351 -20.04 -1.44 8.44
N LEU A 352 -19.20 -1.70 9.45
CA LEU A 352 -18.15 -0.77 9.91
C LEU A 352 -17.16 -0.34 8.83
N VAL A 353 -16.94 -1.16 7.80
CA VAL A 353 -15.98 -0.85 6.74
C VAL A 353 -16.66 -0.46 5.42
N SER A 354 -17.99 -0.49 5.36
CA SER A 354 -18.74 -0.24 4.13
C SER A 354 -19.02 1.24 3.92
N ASP A 355 -19.08 1.70 2.66
CA ASP A 355 -19.47 3.10 2.36
C ASP A 355 -20.80 3.52 2.97
N ALA A 356 -21.72 2.57 3.12
CA ALA A 356 -23.04 2.84 3.68
C ALA A 356 -22.97 3.36 5.13
N ALA A 357 -21.96 2.95 5.91
CA ALA A 357 -21.73 3.47 7.26
C ALA A 357 -21.13 4.88 7.30
N HIS A 358 -20.54 5.31 6.17
CA HIS A 358 -19.74 6.52 6.04
C HIS A 358 -20.33 7.55 5.07
N VAL A 359 -21.63 7.46 4.79
CA VAL A 359 -22.29 8.36 3.84
C VAL A 359 -22.19 9.80 4.33
N GLY A 360 -21.61 10.66 3.48
CA GLY A 360 -21.49 12.10 3.73
C GLY A 360 -20.25 12.48 4.54
N GLU A 361 -19.42 11.51 4.93
CA GLU A 361 -18.17 11.75 5.65
C GLU A 361 -17.01 12.00 4.70
N LYS A 362 -15.98 12.66 5.23
CA LYS A 362 -14.76 13.05 4.53
C LYS A 362 -13.53 12.73 5.37
N PRO A 363 -12.35 12.60 4.75
CA PRO A 363 -11.10 12.60 5.49
C PRO A 363 -11.01 13.85 6.38
N GLY A 364 -10.58 13.65 7.63
CA GLY A 364 -10.57 14.70 8.66
C GLY A 364 -11.81 14.72 9.56
N ASP A 365 -12.92 14.10 9.18
CA ASP A 365 -14.15 14.15 9.97
C ASP A 365 -14.03 13.39 11.30
N THR A 366 -14.64 13.96 12.35
CA THR A 366 -14.82 13.30 13.66
C THR A 366 -16.26 13.38 14.12
N ARG A 367 -16.77 12.30 14.71
CA ARG A 367 -18.03 12.33 15.45
C ARG A 367 -17.77 12.60 16.92
N ALA A 368 -18.23 13.74 17.44
CA ALA A 368 -17.99 14.16 18.83
C ALA A 368 -18.44 13.12 19.89
N ASN A 369 -19.46 12.32 19.57
CA ASN A 369 -20.02 11.29 20.47
C ASN A 369 -19.60 9.86 20.12
N GLU A 370 -18.83 9.67 19.05
CA GLU A 370 -18.27 8.38 18.62
C GLU A 370 -16.78 8.59 18.36
N ALA A 371 -16.03 8.93 19.41
CA ALA A 371 -14.64 9.35 19.30
C ALA A 371 -13.73 8.33 18.57
N LEU A 372 -14.12 7.05 18.51
CA LEU A 372 -13.42 6.02 17.76
C LEU A 372 -13.84 5.96 16.28
N HIS A 373 -15.04 6.42 15.93
CA HIS A 373 -15.48 6.61 14.54
C HIS A 373 -14.88 7.89 13.98
N ASP A 374 -13.60 7.76 13.64
CA ASP A 374 -12.67 8.87 13.41
C ASP A 374 -11.94 8.67 12.09
N HIS A 375 -12.03 9.68 11.24
CA HIS A 375 -11.40 9.76 9.93
C HIS A 375 -10.28 10.81 9.88
N ARG A 376 -9.76 11.28 11.02
CA ARG A 376 -8.69 12.29 11.13
C ARG A 376 -7.35 11.83 10.54
N PHE A 377 -7.27 11.79 9.22
CA PHE A 377 -6.05 12.03 8.46
C PHE A 377 -6.36 13.02 7.35
N PRO A 378 -5.46 14.00 7.10
CA PRO A 378 -5.62 14.92 5.99
C PRO A 378 -5.55 14.19 4.65
N ASP A 379 -6.22 14.76 3.65
CA ASP A 379 -6.12 14.33 2.26
C ASP A 379 -4.64 14.21 1.84
N GLY A 380 -4.26 13.06 1.29
CA GLY A 380 -2.94 12.85 0.68
C GLY A 380 -1.90 12.10 1.53
N GLN A 381 -2.18 11.79 2.80
CA GLN A 381 -1.43 10.76 3.52
C GLN A 381 -2.19 9.44 3.47
N PRO A 382 -1.61 8.41 2.85
CA PRO A 382 -2.33 7.19 2.57
C PRO A 382 -2.19 6.15 3.69
N GLY A 383 -3.13 5.20 3.74
CA GLY A 383 -2.97 3.90 4.40
C GLY A 383 -2.96 3.92 5.93
N MET A 384 -3.23 5.06 6.55
CA MET A 384 -3.23 5.15 7.99
C MET A 384 -4.62 5.52 8.45
N GLY A 385 -5.41 4.51 8.74
CA GLY A 385 -6.28 4.63 9.90
C GLY A 385 -5.49 5.08 11.13
N MET A 386 -6.12 5.77 12.09
CA MET A 386 -5.41 6.20 13.31
C MET A 386 -4.92 4.93 14.01
N MET A 387 -3.64 4.60 13.82
CA MET A 387 -3.01 3.56 14.59
C MET A 387 -3.07 3.96 16.05
N ARG A 388 -2.99 2.97 16.90
CA ARG A 388 -3.20 3.18 18.31
C ARG A 388 -2.18 4.20 18.82
N MET A 389 -2.68 5.34 19.32
CA MET A 389 -1.88 6.48 19.80
C MET A 389 -1.03 7.20 18.73
N ALA A 390 -1.29 6.98 17.44
CA ALA A 390 -0.66 7.72 16.35
C ALA A 390 -1.17 9.17 16.25
N SER A 391 -0.47 9.99 15.46
CA SER A 391 -0.93 11.28 14.95
C SER A 391 -0.80 11.29 13.42
N PRO A 392 -1.25 12.33 12.70
CA PRO A 392 -1.05 12.43 11.25
C PRO A 392 0.42 12.21 10.85
N ASP A 393 1.34 12.84 11.57
CA ASP A 393 2.77 12.74 11.26
C ASP A 393 3.46 11.57 11.97
N LEU A 394 2.99 11.13 13.15
CA LEU A 394 3.72 10.19 14.01
C LEU A 394 3.08 8.80 14.05
N MET A 395 3.89 7.80 13.75
CA MET A 395 3.45 6.42 13.52
C MET A 395 4.30 5.39 14.28
N PHE A 396 3.70 4.37 14.87
CA PHE A 396 4.45 3.21 15.34
C PHE A 396 4.62 2.19 14.22
N MET A 397 5.85 1.81 13.91
CA MET A 397 6.20 0.81 12.90
C MET A 397 6.83 -0.41 13.56
N SER A 398 6.31 -1.60 13.26
CA SER A 398 6.79 -2.85 13.85
C SER A 398 8.29 -3.04 13.54
N GLY A 399 9.12 -3.13 14.58
CA GLY A 399 10.58 -3.26 14.45
C GLY A 399 11.37 -1.95 14.34
N MET A 400 10.73 -0.84 13.97
CA MET A 400 11.40 0.48 13.85
C MET A 400 11.04 1.44 14.99
N GLY A 401 9.90 1.23 15.66
CA GLY A 401 9.41 2.12 16.71
C GLY A 401 8.63 3.30 16.14
N TRP A 402 8.67 4.46 16.82
CA TRP A 402 7.93 5.63 16.38
C TRP A 402 8.69 6.39 15.29
N MET A 403 8.04 6.61 14.15
CA MET A 403 8.57 7.27 12.96
C MET A 403 7.71 8.46 12.59
N ASN A 404 8.34 9.54 12.14
CA ASN A 404 7.62 10.66 11.52
C ASN A 404 7.51 10.41 10.01
N MET A 405 6.30 10.24 9.50
CA MET A 405 6.03 9.90 8.10
C MET A 405 6.13 11.09 7.15
N SER A 406 6.15 12.33 7.67
CA SER A 406 6.37 13.55 6.87
C SER A 406 7.85 13.98 6.80
N GLU A 407 8.74 13.21 7.42
CA GLU A 407 10.18 13.47 7.47
C GLU A 407 10.98 12.32 6.87
N CYS A 408 12.22 12.61 6.50
CA CYS A 408 13.17 11.61 6.06
C CYS A 408 13.46 10.66 7.21
N ALA A 409 13.25 9.36 6.99
CA ALA A 409 13.48 8.32 7.99
C ALA A 409 14.94 8.20 8.44
N HIS A 410 15.88 8.87 7.76
CA HIS A 410 17.31 8.81 8.05
C HIS A 410 17.88 10.12 8.61
N CYS A 411 17.41 11.30 8.18
CA CYS A 411 17.97 12.58 8.63
C CYS A 411 16.94 13.50 9.32
N SER A 412 15.69 13.04 9.50
CA SER A 412 14.58 13.76 10.13
C SER A 412 14.20 15.11 9.50
N MET A 413 14.72 15.41 8.30
CA MET A 413 14.32 16.60 7.56
C MET A 413 12.97 16.39 6.90
N PRO A 414 12.09 17.42 6.85
CA PRO A 414 10.82 17.34 6.13
C PRO A 414 11.02 16.87 4.68
N ILE A 415 10.14 15.98 4.22
CA ILE A 415 10.08 15.54 2.83
C ILE A 415 9.11 16.43 2.08
N ASP A 416 9.55 16.96 0.93
CA ASP A 416 8.66 17.57 -0.05
C ASP A 416 8.18 16.48 -1.02
N PHE A 417 6.96 15.99 -0.83
CA PHE A 417 6.37 14.96 -1.68
C PHE A 417 5.88 15.48 -3.04
N GLU A 418 5.87 16.80 -3.25
CA GLU A 418 5.52 17.42 -4.54
C GLU A 418 6.73 17.53 -5.48
N ASP A 419 7.95 17.51 -4.93
CA ASP A 419 9.18 17.48 -5.74
C ASP A 419 9.38 16.11 -6.39
N LYS A 420 9.01 16.03 -7.68
CA LYS A 420 9.13 14.83 -8.52
C LYS A 420 10.57 14.43 -8.84
N THR A 421 11.55 15.26 -8.49
CA THR A 421 12.96 15.04 -8.81
C THR A 421 13.81 14.66 -7.60
N SER A 422 13.25 14.78 -6.39
CA SER A 422 13.85 14.29 -5.15
C SER A 422 13.10 13.07 -4.63
N GLY A 423 13.59 12.52 -3.52
CA GLY A 423 13.01 11.36 -2.88
C GLY A 423 13.57 10.02 -3.37
N ALA A 424 13.71 9.12 -2.43
CA ALA A 424 13.98 7.71 -2.65
C ALA A 424 13.21 6.88 -1.62
N THR A 425 13.02 5.59 -1.92
CA THR A 425 12.57 4.62 -0.94
C THR A 425 13.63 3.55 -0.72
N VAL A 426 13.72 3.05 0.52
CA VAL A 426 14.55 1.91 0.91
C VAL A 426 13.64 0.81 1.41
N SER A 427 13.72 -0.38 0.82
CA SER A 427 13.12 -1.58 1.39
C SER A 427 14.22 -2.50 1.91
N ALA A 428 14.16 -2.85 3.19
CA ALA A 428 15.04 -3.81 3.84
C ALA A 428 14.29 -4.49 4.99
N ASP A 429 14.65 -5.72 5.35
CA ASP A 429 14.09 -6.47 6.49
C ASP A 429 12.56 -6.37 6.68
N GLY A 430 11.81 -6.44 5.57
CA GLY A 430 10.35 -6.44 5.63
C GLY A 430 9.66 -5.07 5.75
N TRP A 431 10.38 -3.95 5.71
CA TRP A 431 9.80 -2.60 5.74
C TRP A 431 10.20 -1.78 4.51
N THR A 432 9.49 -0.67 4.24
CA THR A 432 9.84 0.31 3.19
C THR A 432 9.76 1.74 3.75
N MET A 433 10.86 2.49 3.73
CA MET A 433 10.88 3.88 4.20
C MET A 433 11.11 4.89 3.09
N ASN A 434 10.46 6.05 3.22
CA ASN A 434 10.79 7.23 2.44
C ASN A 434 12.02 7.94 3.00
N VAL A 435 12.90 8.34 2.11
CA VAL A 435 14.08 9.16 2.42
C VAL A 435 14.24 10.24 1.36
N ARG A 436 14.89 11.34 1.74
CA ARG A 436 14.89 12.56 0.92
C ARG A 436 15.89 12.54 -0.24
N CYS A 437 16.99 11.82 -0.10
CA CYS A 437 18.03 11.71 -1.13
C CYS A 437 18.64 10.30 -1.18
N VAL A 438 19.43 10.06 -2.24
CA VAL A 438 20.06 8.75 -2.47
C VAL A 438 21.14 8.43 -1.42
N LEU A 439 21.88 9.43 -0.91
CA LEU A 439 22.80 9.25 0.22
C LEU A 439 22.07 8.69 1.44
N CYS A 440 20.99 9.34 1.86
CA CYS A 440 20.19 8.87 3.00
C CYS A 440 19.68 7.44 2.77
N ALA A 441 19.34 7.11 1.53
CA ALA A 441 18.89 5.78 1.17
C ALA A 441 19.99 4.72 1.30
N ARG A 442 21.21 5.04 0.85
CA ARG A 442 22.40 4.18 1.00
C ARG A 442 22.74 3.95 2.46
N ASP A 443 22.87 5.04 3.21
CA ASP A 443 23.36 4.99 4.59
C ASP A 443 22.33 4.29 5.49
N MET A 444 21.03 4.52 5.27
CA MET A 444 19.97 3.75 5.93
C MET A 444 20.01 2.27 5.57
N ALA A 445 20.22 1.92 4.30
CA ALA A 445 20.36 0.52 3.90
C ALA A 445 21.56 -0.16 4.58
N ALA A 446 22.67 0.56 4.77
CA ALA A 446 23.87 0.07 5.45
C ALA A 446 23.68 -0.19 6.95
N GLN A 447 22.62 0.37 7.57
CA GLN A 447 22.24 0.10 8.96
C GLN A 447 21.48 -1.22 9.14
N THR A 448 21.07 -1.86 8.04
CA THR A 448 20.30 -3.12 8.08
C THR A 448 21.15 -4.27 7.58
N GLU A 449 21.11 -5.40 8.28
CA GLU A 449 21.78 -6.61 7.80
C GLU A 449 21.05 -7.20 6.58
N GLY A 450 21.80 -7.66 5.58
CA GLY A 450 21.25 -8.34 4.41
C GLY A 450 21.02 -7.45 3.19
N ARG A 451 20.09 -7.86 2.33
CA ARG A 451 19.81 -7.20 1.04
C ARG A 451 18.80 -6.08 1.19
N ALA A 452 19.03 -4.99 0.48
CA ALA A 452 18.17 -3.84 0.39
C ALA A 452 17.82 -3.52 -1.06
N ILE A 453 16.65 -2.90 -1.25
CA ILE A 453 16.21 -2.34 -2.53
C ILE A 453 16.07 -0.84 -2.34
N LEU A 454 16.80 -0.07 -3.14
CA LEU A 454 16.66 1.38 -3.20
C LEU A 454 15.97 1.76 -4.50
N ARG A 455 14.96 2.63 -4.42
CA ARG A 455 14.25 3.17 -5.58
C ARG A 455 14.32 4.68 -5.53
N ALA A 456 14.88 5.33 -6.54
CA ALA A 456 15.05 6.78 -6.56
C ALA A 456 14.68 7.39 -7.91
N ASN A 457 14.32 8.66 -7.91
CA ASN A 457 14.14 9.42 -9.15
C ASN A 457 15.51 9.77 -9.74
N THR A 458 15.57 9.89 -11.07
CA THR A 458 16.71 10.47 -11.78
C THR A 458 16.29 11.79 -12.42
N GLU A 459 17.15 12.41 -13.21
CA GLU A 459 16.77 13.54 -14.07
C GLU A 459 15.68 13.19 -15.10
N ASP A 460 15.50 11.91 -15.41
CA ASP A 460 14.51 11.39 -16.34
C ASP A 460 13.46 10.54 -15.60
N ALA A 461 12.26 11.09 -15.43
CA ALA A 461 11.15 10.41 -14.75
C ALA A 461 10.73 9.08 -15.41
N ALA A 462 11.04 8.89 -16.70
CA ALA A 462 10.80 7.63 -17.41
C ALA A 462 11.85 6.55 -17.07
N ARG A 463 12.97 6.93 -16.45
CA ARG A 463 14.11 6.06 -16.11
C ARG A 463 14.43 6.14 -14.61
N PRO A 464 13.55 5.63 -13.74
CA PRO A 464 13.83 5.58 -12.31
C PRO A 464 15.04 4.69 -12.03
N LEU A 465 15.78 5.05 -10.99
CA LEU A 465 16.86 4.24 -10.46
C LEU A 465 16.27 3.14 -9.56
N ILE A 466 16.71 1.91 -9.79
CA ILE A 466 16.51 0.77 -8.90
C ILE A 466 17.89 0.18 -8.60
N LEU A 467 18.28 0.22 -7.34
CA LEU A 467 19.48 -0.44 -6.85
C LEU A 467 19.11 -1.63 -5.98
N ILE A 468 19.87 -2.71 -6.11
CA ILE A 468 19.74 -3.93 -5.32
C ILE A 468 21.10 -4.23 -4.71
N SER A 469 21.18 -4.31 -3.39
CA SER A 469 22.38 -4.79 -2.70
C SER A 469 22.38 -6.31 -2.57
N ASN A 470 23.57 -6.91 -2.51
CA ASN A 470 23.76 -8.29 -2.04
C ASN A 470 23.99 -8.34 -0.52
N ASP A 471 24.19 -9.52 0.05
CA ASP A 471 24.41 -9.72 1.49
C ASP A 471 25.69 -9.04 2.03
N LYS A 472 26.59 -8.58 1.15
CA LYS A 472 27.79 -7.82 1.51
C LYS A 472 27.60 -6.31 1.38
N GLY A 473 26.40 -5.85 1.02
CA GLY A 473 26.13 -4.44 0.73
C GLY A 473 26.63 -3.98 -0.65
N GLU A 474 27.07 -4.87 -1.53
CA GLU A 474 27.53 -4.48 -2.87
C GLU A 474 26.31 -4.24 -3.78
N TRP A 475 26.28 -3.11 -4.47
CA TRP A 475 25.12 -2.64 -5.24
C TRP A 475 25.18 -3.03 -6.73
N THR A 476 24.01 -3.35 -7.27
CA THR A 476 23.75 -3.45 -8.71
C THR A 476 22.67 -2.45 -9.13
N SER A 477 22.68 -1.99 -10.38
CA SER A 477 21.74 -1.00 -10.90
C SER A 477 21.02 -1.50 -12.15
N ASN A 478 19.75 -1.09 -12.32
CA ASN A 478 19.03 -1.21 -13.59
C ASN A 478 19.58 -0.25 -14.67
N LEU A 479 20.33 0.79 -14.29
CA LEU A 479 20.90 1.78 -15.19
C LEU A 479 22.42 1.54 -15.32
N PRO A 480 22.92 1.04 -16.47
CA PRO A 480 24.31 0.59 -16.59
C PRO A 480 25.34 1.71 -16.51
N ASN A 481 24.95 2.94 -16.83
CA ASN A 481 25.83 4.12 -16.86
C ASN A 481 25.50 5.11 -15.73
N VAL A 482 24.77 4.68 -14.70
CA VAL A 482 24.39 5.57 -13.60
C VAL A 482 25.62 6.21 -12.96
N VAL A 483 25.51 7.49 -12.67
CA VAL A 483 26.51 8.23 -11.88
C VAL A 483 25.81 8.99 -10.77
N PHE A 484 26.55 9.27 -9.71
CA PHE A 484 26.03 9.91 -8.51
C PHE A 484 26.75 11.24 -8.25
N LEU A 485 25.98 12.24 -7.86
CA LEU A 485 26.47 13.45 -7.21
C LEU A 485 26.42 13.21 -5.70
N GLU A 486 27.53 13.48 -5.04
CA GLU A 486 27.60 13.56 -3.58
C GLU A 486 28.67 14.57 -3.19
N VAL A 487 28.23 15.72 -2.71
CA VAL A 487 29.09 16.81 -2.23
C VAL A 487 28.55 17.32 -0.89
N PRO A 488 29.40 17.79 0.05
CA PRO A 488 28.94 18.37 1.29
C PRO A 488 27.99 19.53 1.04
N GLY A 489 26.82 19.52 1.68
CA GLY A 489 25.79 20.53 1.49
C GLY A 489 24.82 20.60 2.66
N PRO A 490 23.99 21.65 2.73
CA PRO A 490 23.01 21.82 3.78
C PRO A 490 21.88 20.77 3.67
N HIS A 491 21.54 20.14 4.80
CA HIS A 491 20.45 19.15 4.89
C HIS A 491 19.10 19.62 4.31
N PRO A 492 18.67 20.90 4.46
CA PRO A 492 17.43 21.39 3.87
C PRO A 492 17.36 21.30 2.34
N SER A 493 18.47 21.15 1.62
CA SER A 493 18.49 20.93 0.18
C SER A 493 19.25 19.66 -0.22
N CYS A 494 19.35 18.66 0.67
CA CYS A 494 20.18 17.47 0.47
C CYS A 494 19.94 16.71 -0.85
N SER A 495 18.76 16.81 -1.45
CA SER A 495 18.44 16.25 -2.77
C SER A 495 19.13 16.94 -3.94
N ALA A 496 19.59 18.18 -3.76
CA ALA A 496 20.41 18.91 -4.73
C ALA A 496 21.90 18.56 -4.62
N TRP A 497 22.35 18.17 -3.41
CA TRP A 497 23.74 17.82 -3.12
C TRP A 497 24.03 16.31 -3.18
N SER A 498 22.97 15.49 -3.18
CA SER A 498 23.03 14.03 -3.34
C SER A 498 21.96 13.55 -4.31
N LYS A 499 22.38 13.16 -5.53
CA LYS A 499 21.46 12.82 -6.63
C LYS A 499 22.04 11.75 -7.53
N ALA A 500 21.16 10.93 -8.12
CA ALA A 500 21.54 9.96 -9.14
C ALA A 500 21.15 10.46 -10.54
N PHE A 501 22.01 10.18 -11.52
CA PHE A 501 21.81 10.56 -12.91
C PHE A 501 21.90 9.33 -13.81
N THR A 502 21.10 9.29 -14.87
CA THR A 502 21.10 8.12 -15.76
C THR A 502 22.43 7.92 -16.50
N ASN A 503 23.23 8.98 -16.62
CA ASN A 503 24.55 8.98 -17.26
C ASN A 503 25.37 10.24 -16.93
N ARG A 504 26.65 10.22 -17.32
CA ARG A 504 27.61 11.33 -17.15
C ARG A 504 27.16 12.66 -17.77
N ALA A 505 26.59 12.65 -18.97
CA ALA A 505 26.19 13.88 -19.65
C ALA A 505 25.05 14.58 -18.91
N ALA A 506 24.12 13.81 -18.34
CA ALA A 506 23.06 14.35 -17.49
C ALA A 506 23.60 14.97 -16.19
N PHE A 507 24.58 14.33 -15.56
CA PHE A 507 25.30 14.89 -14.42
C PHE A 507 25.98 16.23 -14.79
N ASP A 508 26.75 16.26 -15.88
CA ASP A 508 27.47 17.47 -16.30
C ASP A 508 26.52 18.62 -16.62
N ALA A 509 25.39 18.31 -17.29
CA ALA A 509 24.35 19.28 -17.56
C ALA A 509 23.75 19.86 -16.27
N TYR A 510 23.43 19.00 -15.29
CA TYR A 510 22.92 19.44 -14.00
C TYR A 510 23.91 20.35 -13.28
N VAL A 511 25.18 19.96 -13.19
CA VAL A 511 26.23 20.76 -12.53
C VAL A 511 26.39 22.13 -13.20
N GLN A 512 26.27 22.21 -14.53
CA GLN A 512 26.37 23.48 -15.27
C GLN A 512 25.18 24.41 -15.05
N THR A 513 23.99 23.87 -14.77
CA THR A 513 22.75 24.65 -14.65
C THR A 513 22.25 24.80 -13.21
N SER A 514 22.92 24.17 -12.25
CA SER A 514 22.52 24.21 -10.85
C SER A 514 22.75 25.59 -10.25
N ASP A 515 21.76 26.09 -9.50
CA ASP A 515 21.89 27.32 -8.71
C ASP A 515 22.64 27.10 -7.39
N GLU A 516 22.87 25.84 -7.02
CA GLU A 516 23.68 25.45 -5.84
C GLU A 516 25.18 25.52 -6.13
N ASP A 517 25.99 25.91 -5.14
CA ASP A 517 27.46 25.90 -5.24
C ASP A 517 28.01 24.47 -5.12
N LEU A 518 27.89 23.70 -6.19
CA LEU A 518 28.35 22.31 -6.25
C LEU A 518 29.88 22.18 -6.34
N GLY A 519 30.63 23.30 -6.38
CA GLY A 519 32.09 23.32 -6.44
C GLY A 519 32.68 22.50 -7.59
N GLU A 520 33.82 21.84 -7.35
CA GLU A 520 34.43 20.87 -8.29
C GLU A 520 33.75 19.50 -8.21
N ALA A 521 32.41 19.43 -8.19
CA ALA A 521 31.66 18.18 -8.12
C ALA A 521 32.14 17.19 -9.19
N LYS A 522 32.51 15.99 -8.75
CA LYS A 522 32.91 14.89 -9.62
C LYS A 522 31.81 13.81 -9.61
N PRO A 523 31.50 13.23 -10.77
CA PRO A 523 30.57 12.12 -10.83
C PRO A 523 31.22 10.91 -10.16
N LEU A 524 30.49 10.28 -9.25
CA LEU A 524 30.86 9.02 -8.64
C LEU A 524 30.28 7.86 -9.45
N SER A 525 31.08 6.83 -9.69
CA SER A 525 30.57 5.54 -10.14
C SER A 525 29.74 4.85 -9.05
N LEU A 526 28.94 3.84 -9.42
CA LEU A 526 28.20 3.04 -8.46
C LEU A 526 29.10 2.41 -7.38
N ALA A 527 30.30 1.97 -7.75
CA ALA A 527 31.25 1.37 -6.81
C ALA A 527 31.82 2.41 -5.83
N GLU A 528 32.20 3.60 -6.32
CA GLU A 528 32.71 4.69 -5.47
C GLU A 528 31.62 5.24 -4.53
N TRP A 529 30.40 5.40 -5.05
CA TRP A 529 29.26 5.86 -4.27
C TRP A 529 28.79 4.81 -3.24
N GLY A 530 28.76 3.54 -3.62
CA GLY A 530 28.34 2.44 -2.74
C GLY A 530 29.35 2.09 -1.66
N ALA A 531 30.63 2.42 -1.84
CA ALA A 531 31.68 2.22 -0.84
C ALA A 531 31.68 3.29 0.27
N GLN A 532 30.93 4.38 0.09
CA GLN A 532 30.76 5.41 1.10
C GLN A 532 29.71 4.97 2.12
N ASN A 533 29.89 5.43 3.37
CA ASN A 533 28.92 5.24 4.44
C ASN A 533 29.04 6.41 5.40
N GLY A 534 28.03 7.28 5.41
CA GLY A 534 27.96 8.43 6.31
C GLY A 534 27.51 8.08 7.73
N GLY A 535 27.02 6.85 7.95
CA GLY A 535 26.42 6.43 9.22
C GLY A 535 25.10 7.15 9.50
N GLU A 536 24.75 7.28 10.78
CA GLU A 536 23.59 8.05 11.23
C GLU A 536 23.97 9.54 11.29
N PRO A 537 23.24 10.46 10.60
CA PRO A 537 23.60 11.86 10.55
C PRO A 537 23.27 12.56 11.88
N ASP A 538 24.02 13.61 12.23
CA ASP A 538 23.80 14.40 13.45
C ASP A 538 22.39 15.06 13.51
N SER A 539 21.71 15.19 12.37
CA SER A 539 20.35 15.73 12.29
C SER A 539 19.26 14.71 12.61
N TYR A 540 19.60 13.41 12.67
CA TYR A 540 18.61 12.38 12.93
C TYR A 540 18.07 12.48 14.36
N GLU A 541 16.74 12.46 14.45
CA GLU A 541 16.02 12.44 15.71
C GLU A 541 15.09 11.23 15.76
N LYS A 542 15.44 10.25 16.59
CA LYS A 542 14.54 9.14 16.89
C LYS A 542 13.31 9.67 17.63
N ARG A 543 12.14 9.57 17.00
CA ARG A 543 10.89 10.06 17.58
C ARG A 543 10.48 9.18 18.77
N LYS A 544 9.90 9.82 19.79
CA LYS A 544 9.31 9.15 20.95
C LYS A 544 7.80 9.34 20.89
N GLY A 545 7.06 8.23 20.79
CA GLY A 545 5.62 8.26 20.95
C GLY A 545 5.17 8.24 22.40
N PRO A 546 3.85 8.24 22.63
CA PRO A 546 3.27 8.29 23.99
C PRO A 546 3.66 7.11 24.88
N VAL A 547 3.96 5.95 24.27
CA VAL A 547 4.44 4.73 24.92
C VAL A 547 5.52 4.09 24.05
N GLU A 548 6.29 3.13 24.54
CA GLU A 548 7.32 2.46 23.72
C GLU A 548 6.72 1.66 22.57
N ASN A 549 5.70 0.83 22.86
CA ASN A 549 4.97 0.05 21.85
C ASN A 549 3.47 0.09 22.18
N PRO A 550 2.62 0.65 21.31
CA PRO A 550 1.18 0.77 21.54
C PRO A 550 0.43 -0.57 21.44
N TYR A 551 1.03 -1.63 20.90
CA TYR A 551 0.39 -2.93 20.66
C TYR A 551 0.87 -4.04 21.59
N LYS A 552 1.95 -3.83 22.35
CA LYS A 552 2.39 -4.75 23.41
C LYS A 552 1.82 -4.33 24.77
N PRO A 553 0.80 -5.02 25.32
CA PRO A 553 0.31 -4.72 26.66
C PRO A 553 1.40 -5.04 27.71
N GLY A 554 1.80 -4.06 28.52
CA GLY A 554 2.64 -4.27 29.71
C GLY A 554 3.86 -3.37 29.91
N LEU A 555 4.16 -2.40 29.04
CA LEU A 555 5.35 -1.52 29.18
C LEU A 555 4.99 -0.05 29.49
N SER A 556 4.07 0.16 30.44
CA SER A 556 3.91 1.44 31.11
C SER A 556 3.92 1.22 32.62
N GLY A 557 5.13 1.18 33.20
CA GLY A 557 5.33 1.39 34.64
C GLY A 557 5.98 0.25 35.42
N GLY A 558 7.31 0.18 35.38
CA GLY A 558 8.13 -0.14 36.55
C GLY A 558 8.33 -1.62 36.93
N LEU A 559 9.60 -1.94 37.21
CA LEU A 559 10.02 -3.02 38.10
C LEU A 559 9.00 -3.34 39.22
N ARG A 560 8.47 -4.56 39.23
CA ARG A 560 8.54 -5.50 40.37
C ARG A 560 8.02 -6.88 40.01
#